data_AF-W7FC59-F1
#
_entry.id   AF-W7FC59-F1
#
_cell.length_a   1.000
_cell.length_b   1.000
_cell.length_c   1.000
_cell.angle_alpha   90.00
_cell.angle_beta   90.00
_cell.angle_gamma   90.00
#
_symmetry.space_group_name_H-M   'P 1'
#
loop_
_entity.id
_entity.type
_entity.pdbx_description
1 polymer ?
#
loop_
_entity_poly.entity_id
_entity_poly.type
_entity_poly.pdbx_seq_one_letter_code
_entity_poly.pdbx_strand_id
1 'polypeptide(L)'
;MDNINEEEENINNVENINILEDSVRNIENVLNNSTKDQLDDDIENDIGGTNLLLDDVDLESFYGSTGKIIKLRIRNFLNHENLELTFNSYKNIIIGKNGRGKSAIAQAVAVGLGSQGKHAGRDINLANYIKDYDKNKKNLVCSIEIFLSNSGNNAYNRDIYGDVIIIKRMFSSHTSKFYLYGLKKNIYTSGTTTDMLKNVNENLSLSKCDNDGNNLNNGNNLNNGNI
;
A
#
# COMPACT_ATOMS: atom_id res chain seq x y z
N MET A 1 14.97 14.04 -74.45
CA MET A 1 13.55 13.70 -74.64
C MET A 1 13.29 12.29 -74.14
N ASP A 2 13.11 12.00 -72.86
CA ASP A 2 13.44 12.65 -71.58
C ASP A 2 13.26 11.52 -70.55
N ASN A 3 14.33 11.19 -69.82
CA ASN A 3 14.30 10.31 -68.65
C ASN A 3 13.92 11.18 -67.45
N ILE A 4 12.66 11.10 -66.99
CA ILE A 4 12.20 11.87 -65.81
C ILE A 4 11.43 11.00 -64.78
N ASN A 5 11.19 9.71 -65.00
CA ASN A 5 10.21 8.97 -64.18
C ASN A 5 10.76 8.02 -63.09
N GLU A 6 12.05 8.06 -62.72
CA GLU A 6 12.60 7.18 -61.64
C GLU A 6 13.05 7.93 -60.37
N GLU A 7 13.16 9.27 -60.40
CA GLU A 7 13.57 10.06 -59.23
C GLU A 7 12.39 10.53 -58.37
N GLU A 8 11.20 10.75 -58.95
CA GLU A 8 10.01 11.24 -58.20
C GLU A 8 9.34 10.17 -57.33
N GLU A 9 9.39 8.87 -57.67
CA GLU A 9 8.85 7.80 -56.81
C GLU A 9 9.72 7.51 -55.58
N ASN A 10 11.04 7.71 -55.69
CA ASN A 10 11.95 7.49 -54.56
C ASN A 10 11.88 8.59 -53.50
N ILE A 11 11.69 9.85 -53.90
CA ILE A 11 11.59 10.99 -52.96
C ILE A 11 10.32 10.88 -52.10
N ASN A 12 9.18 10.51 -52.71
CA ASN A 12 7.91 10.32 -52.00
C ASN A 12 7.95 9.15 -51.00
N ASN A 13 8.71 8.09 -51.29
CA ASN A 13 8.89 6.97 -50.35
C ASN A 13 9.82 7.34 -49.19
N VAL A 14 10.89 8.11 -49.43
CA VAL A 14 11.81 8.55 -48.36
C VAL A 14 11.13 9.55 -47.41
N GLU A 15 10.33 10.48 -47.91
CA GLU A 15 9.57 11.41 -47.06
C GLU A 15 8.54 10.67 -46.19
N ASN A 16 7.82 9.69 -46.74
CA ASN A 16 6.86 8.89 -45.97
C ASN A 16 7.53 8.04 -44.88
N ILE A 17 8.72 7.48 -45.15
CA ILE A 17 9.49 6.73 -44.15
C ILE A 17 9.96 7.64 -43.01
N ASN A 18 10.45 8.84 -43.33
CA ASN A 18 10.89 9.81 -42.31
C ASN A 18 9.73 10.27 -41.42
N ILE A 19 8.54 10.50 -41.99
CA ILE A 19 7.32 10.88 -41.23
C ILE A 19 6.87 9.75 -40.29
N LEU A 20 6.97 8.49 -40.73
CA LEU A 20 6.67 7.34 -39.87
C LEU A 20 7.70 7.18 -38.75
N GLU A 21 9.00 7.32 -39.03
CA GLU A 21 10.04 7.25 -37.99
C GLU A 21 9.91 8.35 -36.95
N ASP A 22 9.59 9.59 -37.35
CA ASP A 22 9.37 10.71 -36.42
C ASP A 22 8.10 10.52 -35.58
N SER A 23 7.07 9.90 -36.15
CA SER A 23 5.85 9.52 -35.43
C SER A 23 6.13 8.42 -34.39
N VAL A 24 6.92 7.41 -34.76
CA VAL A 24 7.34 6.32 -33.85
C VAL A 24 8.23 6.85 -32.73
N ARG A 25 9.21 7.72 -33.03
CA ARG A 25 10.05 8.36 -32.01
C ARG A 25 9.24 9.23 -31.05
N ASN A 26 8.24 9.95 -31.54
CA ASN A 26 7.35 10.71 -30.66
C ASN A 26 6.50 9.80 -29.75
N ILE A 27 6.02 8.67 -30.28
CA ILE A 27 5.29 7.67 -29.48
C ILE A 27 6.22 7.05 -28.43
N GLU A 28 7.44 6.67 -28.80
CA GLU A 28 8.45 6.14 -27.87
C GLU A 28 8.84 7.16 -26.81
N ASN A 29 8.99 8.44 -27.16
CA ASN A 29 9.26 9.51 -26.20
C ASN A 29 8.07 9.75 -25.26
N VAL A 30 6.83 9.66 -25.74
CA VAL A 30 5.62 9.77 -24.90
C VAL A 30 5.48 8.56 -23.97
N LEU A 31 5.81 7.35 -24.45
CA LEU A 31 5.87 6.13 -23.63
C LEU A 31 6.95 6.24 -22.56
N ASN A 32 8.17 6.61 -22.95
CA ASN A 32 9.33 6.76 -22.07
C ASN A 32 9.12 7.83 -20.99
N ASN A 33 8.46 8.94 -21.35
CA ASN A 33 8.11 10.01 -20.41
C ASN A 33 6.88 9.66 -19.53
N SER A 34 5.97 8.79 -20.00
CA SER A 34 4.83 8.32 -19.19
C SER A 34 5.20 7.25 -18.17
N THR A 35 6.30 6.52 -18.39
CA THR A 35 6.76 5.46 -17.47
C THR A 35 7.74 5.93 -16.40
N LYS A 36 8.39 7.10 -16.54
CA LYS A 36 9.53 7.46 -15.67
C LYS A 36 9.27 8.52 -14.59
N ASP A 37 8.17 9.28 -14.65
CA ASP A 37 8.06 10.46 -13.76
C ASP A 37 7.05 10.37 -12.60
N GLN A 38 6.23 9.30 -12.42
CA GLN A 38 5.25 9.29 -11.30
C GLN A 38 4.87 7.92 -10.69
N LEU A 39 5.62 6.83 -10.94
CA LEU A 39 5.21 5.49 -10.45
C LEU A 39 6.21 4.78 -9.53
N ASP A 40 7.44 5.27 -9.36
CA ASP A 40 8.51 4.46 -8.73
C ASP A 40 9.11 5.03 -7.43
N ASP A 41 8.59 6.11 -6.83
CA ASP A 41 9.19 6.70 -5.61
C ASP A 41 8.55 6.26 -4.26
N ASP A 42 7.43 5.52 -4.25
CA ASP A 42 6.73 5.16 -2.98
C ASP A 42 6.72 3.65 -2.67
N ILE A 43 7.26 2.79 -3.53
CA ILE A 43 7.12 1.33 -3.38
C ILE A 43 8.44 0.62 -3.72
N GLU A 44 9.52 0.92 -2.99
CA GLU A 44 10.64 -0.01 -2.89
C GLU A 44 11.12 -0.16 -1.44
N ASN A 45 10.67 -1.27 -0.83
CA ASN A 45 11.35 -2.10 0.16
C ASN A 45 12.17 -1.42 1.26
N ASP A 46 11.57 -1.27 2.45
CA ASP A 46 12.20 -1.85 3.63
C ASP A 46 11.16 -2.11 4.72
N ILE A 47 11.40 -3.12 5.55
CA ILE A 47 10.63 -3.41 6.78
C ILE A 47 10.67 -2.20 7.76
N GLY A 48 11.49 -1.17 7.47
CA GLY A 48 11.50 0.14 8.11
C GLY A 48 10.44 1.15 7.61
N GLY A 49 9.93 1.05 6.38
CA GLY A 49 8.98 2.02 5.81
C GLY A 49 7.53 1.84 6.29
N THR A 50 7.18 0.64 6.74
CA THR A 50 5.85 0.31 7.25
C THR A 50 5.53 0.94 8.60
N ASN A 51 6.55 1.27 9.41
CA ASN A 51 6.35 1.98 10.68
C ASN A 51 5.83 3.40 10.41
N LEU A 52 6.49 4.17 9.52
CA LEU A 52 6.14 5.55 9.17
C LEU A 52 4.68 5.76 8.73
N LEU A 53 4.04 4.75 8.15
CA LEU A 53 2.70 4.88 7.59
C LEU A 53 1.61 5.10 8.66
N LEU A 54 1.80 4.53 9.86
CA LEU A 54 0.81 4.51 10.95
C LEU A 54 1.43 4.83 12.32
N ASP A 55 2.57 5.54 12.35
CA ASP A 55 3.25 5.90 13.62
C ASP A 55 2.43 6.84 14.50
N ASP A 56 1.54 7.64 13.90
CA ASP A 56 0.61 8.54 14.59
C ASP A 56 -0.67 7.86 15.09
N VAL A 57 -0.76 6.53 14.92
CA VAL A 57 -1.97 5.74 15.19
C VAL A 57 -1.75 4.78 16.36
N ASP A 58 -2.64 4.83 17.35
CA ASP A 58 -2.78 3.77 18.35
C ASP A 58 -3.44 2.52 17.71
N LEU A 59 -2.63 1.69 17.06
CA LEU A 59 -3.08 0.46 16.41
C LEU A 59 -3.55 -0.63 17.39
N GLU A 60 -3.07 -0.62 18.63
CA GLU A 60 -3.51 -1.57 19.64
C GLU A 60 -5.00 -1.39 19.95
N SER A 61 -5.50 -0.15 19.96
CA SER A 61 -6.92 0.14 20.15
C SER A 61 -7.84 -0.45 19.06
N PHE A 62 -7.29 -0.83 17.90
CA PHE A 62 -8.01 -1.48 16.80
C PHE A 62 -7.87 -3.00 16.81
N TYR A 63 -7.08 -3.55 17.72
CA TYR A 63 -6.87 -4.99 17.83
C TYR A 63 -8.19 -5.75 18.03
N GLY A 64 -8.33 -6.91 17.38
CA GLY A 64 -9.54 -7.73 17.46
C GLY A 64 -10.74 -7.15 16.72
N SER A 65 -10.55 -6.12 15.89
CA SER A 65 -11.61 -5.51 15.09
C SER A 65 -11.41 -5.72 13.59
N THR A 66 -12.52 -5.67 12.85
CA THR A 66 -12.53 -5.78 11.39
C THR A 66 -13.32 -4.61 10.80
N GLY A 67 -12.81 -4.02 9.73
CA GLY A 67 -13.50 -3.02 8.91
C GLY A 67 -13.61 -1.63 9.54
N LYS A 68 -12.96 -1.37 10.67
CA LYS A 68 -12.91 -0.02 11.24
C LYS A 68 -11.91 0.81 10.44
N ILE A 69 -12.29 2.04 10.10
CA ILE A 69 -11.38 2.99 9.46
C ILE A 69 -10.36 3.44 10.50
N ILE A 70 -9.09 3.17 10.23
CA ILE A 70 -7.94 3.56 11.03
C ILE A 70 -7.45 4.94 10.58
N LYS A 71 -7.33 5.11 9.26
CA LYS A 71 -6.74 6.30 8.65
C LYS A 71 -7.35 6.55 7.27
N LEU A 72 -7.40 7.82 6.88
CA LEU A 72 -7.86 8.27 5.57
C LEU A 72 -6.87 9.28 5.01
N ARG A 73 -6.36 9.02 3.80
CA ARG A 73 -5.55 9.98 3.05
C ARG A 73 -6.24 10.32 1.75
N ILE A 74 -6.30 11.60 1.44
CA ILE A 74 -7.00 12.12 0.27
C ILE A 74 -6.12 13.16 -0.42
N ARG A 75 -5.99 13.04 -1.74
CA ARG A 75 -5.33 14.02 -2.60
C ARG A 75 -6.27 14.49 -3.70
N ASN A 76 -6.30 15.80 -3.94
CA ASN A 76 -7.08 16.46 -5.00
C ASN A 76 -8.56 16.05 -5.04
N PHE A 77 -9.24 16.03 -3.89
CA PHE A 77 -10.64 15.65 -3.78
C PHE A 77 -11.50 16.81 -3.29
N LEU A 78 -12.45 17.24 -4.12
CA LEU A 78 -13.37 18.34 -3.84
C LEU A 78 -12.62 19.58 -3.36
N ASN A 79 -12.84 20.00 -2.12
CA ASN A 79 -12.21 21.19 -1.55
C ASN A 79 -10.89 20.88 -0.82
N HIS A 80 -10.39 19.65 -0.89
CA HIS A 80 -9.17 19.18 -0.20
C HIS A 80 -8.08 18.86 -1.23
N GLU A 81 -6.96 19.57 -1.16
CA GLU A 81 -5.77 19.27 -1.97
C GLU A 81 -4.96 18.13 -1.37
N ASN A 82 -4.75 18.19 -0.05
CA ASN A 82 -4.17 17.13 0.74
C ASN A 82 -4.88 17.10 2.09
N LEU A 83 -5.36 15.92 2.51
CA LEU A 83 -5.98 15.71 3.82
C LEU A 83 -5.60 14.33 4.34
N GLU A 84 -5.10 14.28 5.56
CA GLU A 84 -4.79 13.06 6.29
C GLU A 84 -5.51 13.09 7.63
N LEU A 85 -6.23 12.02 7.95
CA LEU A 85 -7.02 11.88 9.18
C LEU A 85 -6.76 10.53 9.81
N THR A 86 -6.39 10.56 11.09
CA THR A 86 -6.30 9.38 11.95
C THR A 86 -7.56 9.29 12.81
N PHE A 87 -8.15 8.10 12.87
CA PHE A 87 -9.42 7.84 13.54
C PHE A 87 -9.17 7.11 14.87
N ASN A 88 -10.04 7.36 15.84
CA ASN A 88 -10.17 6.56 17.05
C ASN A 88 -10.96 5.29 16.77
N SER A 89 -10.67 4.21 17.49
CA SER A 89 -11.31 2.91 17.29
C SER A 89 -12.76 2.81 17.75
N TYR A 90 -13.25 3.80 18.52
CA TYR A 90 -14.61 3.79 19.08
C TYR A 90 -15.53 4.84 18.46
N LYS A 91 -15.20 6.12 18.58
CA LYS A 91 -16.04 7.24 18.12
C LYS A 91 -15.18 8.35 17.53
N ASN A 92 -15.65 8.93 16.44
CA ASN A 92 -15.00 10.03 15.73
C ASN A 92 -16.03 11.12 15.45
N ILE A 93 -15.68 12.38 15.73
CA ILE A 93 -16.56 13.54 15.52
C ILE A 93 -15.83 14.56 14.65
N ILE A 94 -16.43 14.90 13.51
CA ILE A 94 -15.90 15.90 12.58
C ILE A 94 -16.65 17.21 12.79
N ILE A 95 -15.95 18.23 13.33
CA ILE A 95 -16.52 19.54 13.67
C ILE A 95 -15.88 20.63 12.80
N GLY A 96 -16.63 21.69 12.50
CA GLY A 96 -16.11 22.85 11.78
C GLY A 96 -17.21 23.71 11.15
N LYS A 97 -16.84 24.88 10.62
CA LYS A 97 -17.78 25.80 9.96
C LYS A 97 -18.41 25.19 8.69
N ASN A 98 -19.59 25.68 8.30
CA ASN A 98 -20.24 25.26 7.06
C ASN A 98 -19.37 25.61 5.84
N GLY A 99 -19.43 24.78 4.80
CA GLY A 99 -18.64 24.97 3.58
C GLY A 99 -17.15 24.62 3.65
N ARG A 100 -16.66 24.02 4.76
CA ARG A 100 -15.24 23.64 4.93
C ARG A 100 -14.89 22.21 4.52
N GLY A 101 -15.81 21.49 3.89
CA GLY A 101 -15.55 20.13 3.38
C GLY A 101 -15.65 18.99 4.40
N LYS A 102 -16.46 19.15 5.45
CA LYS A 102 -16.73 18.05 6.40
C LYS A 102 -17.45 16.89 5.72
N SER A 103 -18.47 17.18 4.91
CA SER A 103 -19.19 16.18 4.11
C SER A 103 -18.28 15.52 3.09
N ALA A 104 -17.27 16.22 2.58
CA ALA A 104 -16.29 15.66 1.64
C ALA A 104 -15.52 14.49 2.26
N ILE A 105 -15.32 14.44 3.58
CA ILE A 105 -14.66 13.30 4.25
C ILE A 105 -15.51 12.03 4.12
N ALA A 106 -16.81 12.13 4.42
CA ALA A 106 -17.73 11.01 4.27
C ALA A 106 -17.90 10.60 2.80
N GLN A 107 -17.95 11.59 1.89
CA GLN A 107 -17.99 11.34 0.45
C GLN A 107 -16.71 10.65 -0.04
N ALA A 108 -15.54 11.03 0.47
CA ALA A 108 -14.28 10.38 0.13
C ALA A 108 -14.28 8.92 0.55
N VAL A 109 -14.75 8.59 1.76
CA VAL A 109 -14.91 7.20 2.19
C VAL A 109 -15.85 6.44 1.25
N ALA A 110 -17.02 7.00 0.95
CA ALA A 110 -17.99 6.36 0.07
C ALA A 110 -17.42 6.11 -1.34
N VAL A 111 -16.82 7.14 -1.95
CA VAL A 111 -16.19 7.03 -3.27
C VAL A 111 -14.99 6.10 -3.24
N GLY A 112 -14.14 6.17 -2.23
CA GLY A 112 -12.96 5.32 -2.07
C GLY A 112 -13.32 3.84 -1.94
N LEU A 113 -14.50 3.51 -1.39
CA LEU A 113 -15.02 2.14 -1.30
C LEU A 113 -15.89 1.71 -2.50
N GLY A 114 -16.04 2.57 -3.51
CA GLY A 114 -16.74 2.22 -4.76
C GLY A 114 -18.18 2.71 -4.88
N SER A 115 -18.71 3.44 -3.90
CA SER A 115 -20.02 4.10 -4.02
C SER A 115 -20.00 5.18 -5.11
N GLN A 116 -21.16 5.43 -5.73
CA GLN A 116 -21.33 6.43 -6.81
C GLN A 116 -22.69 7.13 -6.74
N GLY A 117 -22.81 8.26 -7.44
CA GLY A 117 -24.06 9.00 -7.60
C GLY A 117 -24.58 9.58 -6.29
N LYS A 118 -25.89 9.45 -6.08
CA LYS A 118 -26.56 9.89 -4.85
C LYS A 118 -26.02 9.20 -3.61
N HIS A 119 -25.60 7.94 -3.72
CA HIS A 119 -25.04 7.15 -2.62
C HIS A 119 -23.62 7.62 -2.23
N ALA A 120 -22.87 8.20 -3.16
CA ALA A 120 -21.58 8.85 -2.90
C ALA A 120 -21.73 10.35 -2.54
N GLY A 121 -22.96 10.84 -2.46
CA GLY A 121 -23.28 12.18 -1.96
C GLY A 121 -23.30 13.31 -2.98
N ARG A 122 -23.07 13.06 -4.29
CA ARG A 122 -23.29 14.10 -5.30
C ARG A 122 -23.46 13.59 -6.73
N ASP A 123 -22.45 12.89 -7.26
CA ASP A 123 -22.28 12.76 -8.71
C ASP A 123 -21.95 11.33 -9.13
N ILE A 124 -22.37 10.95 -10.34
CA ILE A 124 -22.02 9.66 -10.93
C ILE A 124 -20.63 9.75 -11.56
N ASN A 125 -20.29 10.91 -12.12
CA ASN A 125 -19.00 11.12 -12.73
C ASN A 125 -17.93 11.42 -11.67
N LEU A 126 -16.96 10.52 -11.55
CA LEU A 126 -15.83 10.66 -10.61
C LEU A 126 -15.00 11.92 -10.87
N ALA A 127 -14.90 12.37 -12.12
CA ALA A 127 -14.17 13.58 -12.48
C ALA A 127 -14.66 14.80 -11.67
N ASN A 128 -15.97 14.85 -11.39
CA ASN A 128 -16.60 15.94 -10.64
C ASN A 128 -16.24 15.96 -9.14
N TYR A 129 -15.59 14.90 -8.65
CA TYR A 129 -15.00 14.86 -7.31
C TYR A 129 -13.55 15.34 -7.29
N ILE A 130 -12.89 15.52 -8.44
CA ILE A 130 -11.52 16.01 -8.47
C ILE A 130 -11.52 17.50 -8.12
N LYS A 131 -10.58 17.91 -7.27
CA LYS A 131 -10.41 19.32 -6.88
C LYS A 131 -10.12 20.18 -8.12
N ASP A 132 -10.80 21.32 -8.21
CA ASP A 132 -10.66 22.30 -9.29
C ASP A 132 -10.83 21.70 -10.70
N TYR A 133 -11.64 20.63 -10.79
CA TYR A 133 -11.95 19.95 -12.03
C TYR A 133 -12.55 20.91 -13.05
N ASP A 134 -11.95 20.90 -14.24
CA ASP A 134 -12.43 21.56 -15.44
C ASP A 134 -12.20 20.59 -16.59
N LYS A 135 -13.21 20.41 -17.44
CA LYS A 135 -13.15 19.55 -18.63
C LYS A 135 -12.01 19.92 -19.60
N ASN A 136 -11.51 21.15 -19.53
CA ASN A 136 -10.42 21.64 -20.38
C ASN A 136 -9.03 21.36 -19.77
N LYS A 137 -8.95 21.07 -18.46
CA LYS A 137 -7.70 20.72 -17.79
C LYS A 137 -7.38 19.25 -18.01
N LYS A 138 -6.17 18.97 -18.50
CA LYS A 138 -5.67 17.60 -18.70
C LYS A 138 -4.97 17.09 -17.44
N ASN A 139 -4.93 15.76 -17.30
CA ASN A 139 -4.10 15.05 -16.32
C ASN A 139 -4.41 15.34 -14.84
N LEU A 140 -5.63 15.75 -14.51
CA LEU A 140 -6.05 15.84 -13.11
C LEU A 140 -6.26 14.43 -12.54
N VAL A 141 -5.54 14.12 -11.46
CA VAL A 141 -5.63 12.85 -10.75
C VAL A 141 -6.00 13.10 -9.30
N CYS A 142 -6.95 12.30 -8.81
CA CYS A 142 -7.35 12.22 -7.41
C CYS A 142 -7.01 10.84 -6.86
N SER A 143 -6.61 10.80 -5.58
CA SER A 143 -6.39 9.56 -4.85
C SER A 143 -7.08 9.58 -3.49
N ILE A 144 -7.65 8.45 -3.11
CA ILE A 144 -8.25 8.20 -1.80
C ILE A 144 -7.67 6.89 -1.29
N GLU A 145 -7.07 6.91 -0.11
CA GLU A 145 -6.54 5.73 0.58
C GLU A 145 -7.25 5.55 1.92
N ILE A 146 -7.80 4.37 2.14
CA ILE A 146 -8.55 4.01 3.34
C ILE A 146 -7.86 2.83 4.01
N PHE A 147 -7.45 3.04 5.25
CA PHE A 147 -6.81 2.03 6.09
C PHE A 147 -7.88 1.40 6.97
N LEU A 148 -8.01 0.07 6.92
CA LEU A 148 -9.04 -0.69 7.61
C LEU A 148 -8.42 -1.70 8.56
N SER A 149 -8.99 -1.84 9.76
CA SER A 149 -8.61 -2.92 10.67
C SER A 149 -9.00 -4.30 10.11
N ASN A 150 -8.15 -5.29 10.34
CA ASN A 150 -8.29 -6.63 9.80
C ASN A 150 -7.79 -7.71 10.78
N SER A 151 -7.96 -7.48 12.09
CA SER A 151 -7.48 -8.38 13.15
C SER A 151 -8.59 -9.05 13.96
N GLY A 152 -9.86 -8.74 13.68
CA GLY A 152 -11.02 -9.34 14.34
C GLY A 152 -11.51 -10.66 13.75
N ASN A 153 -12.57 -11.21 14.34
CA ASN A 153 -13.10 -12.53 13.97
C ASN A 153 -13.52 -12.66 12.49
N ASN A 154 -13.88 -11.55 11.85
CA ASN A 154 -14.30 -11.51 10.45
C ASN A 154 -13.19 -10.99 9.51
N ALA A 155 -11.92 -11.05 9.93
CA ALA A 155 -10.80 -10.59 9.14
C ALA A 155 -10.79 -11.21 7.73
N TYR A 156 -10.60 -10.37 6.73
CA TYR A 156 -10.53 -10.76 5.33
C TYR A 156 -9.11 -11.19 4.98
N ASN A 157 -8.93 -12.47 4.64
CA ASN A 157 -7.67 -13.05 4.16
C ASN A 157 -6.44 -12.55 4.96
N ARG A 158 -6.52 -12.62 6.30
CA ARG A 158 -5.52 -12.02 7.22
C ARG A 158 -4.10 -12.53 6.98
N ASP A 159 -3.94 -13.78 6.54
CA ASP A 159 -2.62 -14.35 6.22
C ASP A 159 -1.94 -13.63 5.04
N ILE A 160 -2.75 -13.09 4.13
CA ILE A 160 -2.30 -12.33 2.96
C ILE A 160 -2.11 -10.87 3.34
N TYR A 161 -3.16 -10.23 3.87
CA TYR A 161 -3.19 -8.78 4.04
C TYR A 161 -2.68 -8.28 5.40
N GLY A 162 -2.52 -9.16 6.39
CA GLY A 162 -2.14 -8.78 7.75
C GLY A 162 -3.26 -8.08 8.51
N ASP A 163 -2.88 -7.39 9.59
CA ASP A 163 -3.80 -6.77 10.55
C ASP A 163 -4.42 -5.48 10.04
N VAL A 164 -3.92 -4.92 8.94
CA VAL A 164 -4.45 -3.71 8.31
C VAL A 164 -4.54 -3.91 6.80
N ILE A 165 -5.72 -3.61 6.24
CA ILE A 165 -5.96 -3.57 4.80
C ILE A 165 -5.95 -2.12 4.34
N ILE A 166 -5.33 -1.86 3.19
CA ILE A 166 -5.31 -0.54 2.56
C ILE A 166 -6.06 -0.63 1.24
N ILE A 167 -7.13 0.15 1.11
CA ILE A 167 -7.87 0.32 -0.15
C ILE A 167 -7.48 1.66 -0.73
N LYS A 168 -6.87 1.67 -1.92
CA LYS A 168 -6.52 2.89 -2.66
C LYS A 168 -7.36 2.97 -3.92
N ARG A 169 -8.13 4.04 -4.08
CA ARG A 169 -8.78 4.40 -5.33
C ARG A 169 -8.04 5.58 -5.95
N MET A 170 -7.58 5.42 -7.18
CA MET A 170 -7.03 6.51 -7.99
C MET A 170 -7.90 6.72 -9.21
N PHE A 171 -8.26 7.96 -9.50
CA PHE A 171 -9.07 8.26 -10.67
C PHE A 171 -8.72 9.60 -11.29
N SER A 172 -8.95 9.65 -12.60
CA SER A 172 -8.85 10.82 -13.45
C SER A 172 -10.21 11.07 -14.11
N SER A 173 -10.26 11.98 -15.08
CA SER A 173 -11.48 12.21 -15.88
C SER A 173 -11.94 11.00 -16.69
N HIS A 174 -11.04 10.08 -17.02
CA HIS A 174 -11.33 8.96 -17.94
C HIS A 174 -11.03 7.58 -17.34
N THR A 175 -10.32 7.51 -16.22
CA THR A 175 -9.87 6.25 -15.64
C THR A 175 -10.16 6.20 -14.15
N SER A 176 -10.41 4.99 -13.63
CA SER A 176 -10.51 4.70 -12.20
C SER A 176 -9.85 3.36 -11.97
N LYS A 177 -8.92 3.29 -11.00
CA LYS A 177 -8.23 2.09 -10.59
C LYS A 177 -8.40 1.89 -9.09
N PHE A 178 -8.58 0.65 -8.68
CA PHE A 178 -8.54 0.24 -7.29
C PHE A 178 -7.30 -0.59 -7.06
N TYR A 179 -6.70 -0.40 -5.89
CA TYR A 179 -5.62 -1.21 -5.40
C TYR A 179 -5.96 -1.65 -3.98
N LEU A 180 -5.54 -2.87 -3.66
CA LEU A 180 -5.74 -3.49 -2.36
C LEU A 180 -4.39 -3.99 -1.86
N TYR A 181 -3.97 -3.46 -0.72
CA TYR A 181 -2.68 -3.80 -0.11
C TYR A 181 -2.90 -4.31 1.31
N GLY A 182 -1.92 -5.07 1.78
CA GLY A 182 -1.84 -5.54 3.15
C GLY A 182 -0.69 -4.90 3.89
N LEU A 183 -0.89 -4.63 5.17
CA LEU A 183 0.16 -4.20 6.08
C LEU A 183 0.25 -5.21 7.22
N LYS A 184 1.29 -6.04 7.17
CA LYS A 184 1.62 -7.02 8.20
C LYS A 184 2.31 -6.33 9.37
N LYS A 185 1.54 -5.73 10.27
CA LYS A 185 2.01 -5.37 11.62
C LYS A 185 1.52 -6.46 12.57
N ASN A 186 2.43 -7.16 13.24
CA ASN A 186 2.01 -8.02 14.35
C ASN A 186 1.64 -7.11 15.52
N ILE A 187 0.37 -6.69 15.61
CA ILE A 187 -0.12 -5.82 16.68
C ILE A 187 0.05 -6.49 18.06
N TYR A 188 0.29 -7.82 18.10
CA TYR A 188 0.48 -8.59 19.32
C TYR A 188 1.91 -8.72 19.88
N THR A 189 2.96 -8.37 19.14
CA THR A 189 4.34 -8.66 19.61
C THR A 189 4.89 -7.64 20.62
N SER A 190 4.18 -6.55 20.89
CA SER A 190 4.72 -5.47 21.74
C SER A 190 4.32 -5.55 23.21
N GLY A 191 3.28 -6.32 23.58
CA GLY A 191 2.66 -6.17 24.92
C GLY A 191 2.52 -7.42 25.81
N THR A 192 2.54 -8.65 25.28
CA THR A 192 2.27 -9.85 26.11
C THR A 192 2.96 -11.14 25.66
N THR A 193 3.27 -11.31 24.36
CA THR A 193 3.93 -12.53 23.87
C THR A 193 5.43 -12.55 24.11
N THR A 194 6.10 -11.40 24.21
CA THR A 194 7.52 -11.33 24.58
C THR A 194 7.78 -11.85 25.99
N ASP A 195 6.86 -11.66 26.93
CA ASP A 195 7.02 -12.18 28.30
C ASP A 195 6.71 -13.67 28.39
N MET A 196 5.74 -14.17 27.61
CA MET A 196 5.46 -15.62 27.56
C MET A 196 6.55 -16.40 26.80
N LEU A 197 7.07 -15.85 25.68
CA LEU A 197 8.14 -16.50 24.90
C LEU A 197 9.52 -16.33 25.53
N LYS A 198 9.80 -15.22 26.26
CA LYS A 198 11.00 -15.13 27.12
C LYS A 198 10.96 -16.16 28.25
N ASN A 199 9.83 -16.29 28.94
CA ASN A 199 9.72 -17.29 30.02
C ASN A 199 9.84 -18.72 29.50
N VAL A 200 9.39 -19.04 28.29
CA VAL A 200 9.61 -20.38 27.71
C VAL A 200 11.07 -20.60 27.34
N ASN A 201 11.76 -19.61 26.77
CA ASN A 201 13.18 -19.75 26.39
C ASN A 201 14.15 -19.71 27.59
N GLU A 202 13.84 -18.98 28.66
CA GLU A 202 14.64 -19.00 29.90
C GLU A 202 14.50 -20.36 30.63
N ASN A 203 13.29 -20.91 30.69
CA ASN A 203 13.07 -22.24 31.32
C ASN A 203 13.64 -23.42 30.50
N LEU A 204 13.74 -23.29 29.17
CA LEU A 204 14.40 -24.30 28.33
C LEU A 204 15.94 -24.23 28.41
N SER A 205 16.49 -23.08 28.79
CA SER A 205 17.93 -22.86 28.98
C SER A 205 18.41 -23.28 30.37
N LEU A 206 17.56 -23.14 31.40
CA LEU A 206 17.85 -23.57 32.78
C LEU A 206 17.72 -25.08 33.00
N SER A 207 17.05 -25.82 32.12
CA SER A 207 16.91 -27.29 32.21
C SER A 207 18.00 -28.08 31.47
N LYS A 208 18.99 -27.40 30.88
CA LYS A 208 20.11 -28.03 30.14
C LYS A 208 21.50 -27.83 30.75
N CYS A 209 21.60 -27.16 31.88
CA CYS A 209 22.86 -27.02 32.62
C CYS A 209 22.73 -27.68 33.98
N ASP A 210 22.72 -29.02 34.01
CA ASP A 210 23.06 -29.86 35.18
C ASP A 210 23.12 -31.33 34.73
N ASN A 211 23.99 -31.66 33.77
CA ASN A 211 24.43 -33.05 33.61
C ASN A 211 25.78 -33.17 32.89
N ASP A 212 26.80 -32.48 33.40
CA ASP A 212 28.17 -32.90 33.12
C ASP A 212 28.54 -34.02 34.10
N GLY A 213 28.73 -35.19 33.49
CA GLY A 213 28.75 -36.48 34.14
C GLY A 213 29.86 -36.64 35.16
N ASN A 214 29.44 -36.91 36.39
CA ASN A 214 30.26 -37.59 37.37
C ASN A 214 29.69 -39.02 37.49
N ASN A 215 30.27 -39.98 36.77
CA ASN A 215 30.07 -41.37 37.14
C ASN A 215 31.37 -42.18 36.97
N LEU A 216 31.94 -42.47 38.14
CA LEU A 216 33.01 -43.40 38.36
C LEU A 216 32.61 -44.78 37.85
N ASN A 217 33.45 -45.38 37.00
CA ASN A 217 33.37 -46.81 36.73
C ASN A 217 34.59 -47.49 37.36
N ASN A 218 34.34 -48.15 38.49
CA ASN A 218 35.31 -48.91 39.26
C ASN A 218 34.98 -50.40 39.17
N GLY A 219 36.01 -51.21 38.86
CA GLY A 219 36.03 -52.67 39.03
C GLY A 219 35.47 -53.49 37.86
N ASN A 220 36.12 -54.54 37.34
CA ASN A 220 37.08 -55.43 37.98
C ASN A 220 37.89 -56.26 36.94
N ASN A 221 39.12 -56.61 37.37
CA ASN A 221 39.87 -57.87 37.15
C ASN A 221 40.34 -58.21 35.71
N LEU A 222 41.61 -58.57 35.43
CA LEU A 222 42.47 -59.58 36.06
C LEU A 222 43.96 -59.40 35.69
N ASN A 223 44.83 -59.76 36.64
CA ASN A 223 46.14 -60.45 36.54
C ASN A 223 46.89 -60.53 35.18
N ASN A 224 48.15 -60.10 35.18
CA ASN A 224 49.28 -61.05 35.22
C ASN A 224 50.60 -60.33 35.54
N GLY A 225 51.33 -60.87 36.51
CA GLY A 225 52.73 -60.52 36.75
C GLY A 225 53.67 -61.21 35.75
N ASN A 226 54.87 -60.66 35.62
CA ASN A 226 56.12 -61.40 35.68
C ASN A 226 57.31 -60.43 35.68
N ILE A 227 58.11 -60.58 36.75
CA ILE A 227 59.59 -60.53 36.87
C ILE A 227 60.33 -59.47 36.06
#